data_AF-A0A2S9F6X0-F1
#
_entry.id   AF-A0A2S9F6X0-F1
#
_cell.length_a   1.000
_cell.length_b   1.000
_cell.length_c   1.000
_cell.angle_alpha   90.00
_cell.angle_beta   90.00
_cell.angle_gamma   90.00
#
_symmetry.space_group_name_H-M   'P 1'
#
loop_
_entity.id
_entity.type
_entity.pdbx_description
1 polymer ?
#
loop_
_entity_poly.entity_id
_entity_poly.type
_entity_poly.pdbx_seq_one_letter_code
_entity_poly.pdbx_strand_id
1 'polypeptide(L)'
;MGAQSAQKQERVTDVPDGFGVAVVREDGKWRCTAMRPAALTSLSAAETELRELRSAGAVFGLLDIDDEFFVIVRPAPSGTRLLLSDATAA
;
A
#
# COMPACT_ATOMS: atom_id res chain seq x y z
N MET A 1 -15.29 -44.83 -0.80
CA MET A 1 -15.49 -43.95 -1.98
C MET A 1 -16.23 -42.72 -1.47
N GLY A 2 -15.61 -41.61 -1.04
CA GLY A 2 -14.44 -40.91 -1.57
C GLY A 2 -14.81 -40.37 -2.95
N ALA A 3 -15.14 -39.11 -3.19
CA ALA A 3 -14.67 -37.88 -2.58
C ALA A 3 -15.80 -36.84 -2.44
N GLN A 4 -16.18 -36.54 -1.21
CA GLN A 4 -16.89 -35.32 -0.82
C GLN A 4 -15.93 -34.45 -0.02
N SER A 5 -14.95 -33.87 -0.70
CA SER A 5 -14.14 -32.77 -0.15
C SER A 5 -13.31 -32.15 -1.27
N ALA A 6 -13.97 -31.83 -2.39
CA ALA A 6 -13.53 -30.68 -3.18
C ALA A 6 -13.99 -29.42 -2.41
N GLN A 7 -13.45 -29.24 -1.19
CA GLN A 7 -13.48 -27.94 -0.55
C GLN A 7 -12.70 -27.04 -1.49
N LYS A 8 -13.46 -26.23 -2.23
CA LYS A 8 -13.15 -24.85 -2.61
C LYS A 8 -11.97 -24.36 -1.78
N GLN A 9 -10.76 -24.66 -2.24
CA GLN A 9 -9.55 -24.12 -1.67
C GLN A 9 -9.55 -22.70 -2.19
N GLU A 10 -10.30 -21.87 -1.47
CA GLU A 10 -10.19 -20.43 -1.48
C GLU A 10 -8.68 -20.22 -1.48
N ARG A 11 -8.14 -19.80 -2.63
CA ARG A 11 -6.80 -19.25 -2.66
C ARG A 11 -6.92 -18.09 -1.70
N VAL A 12 -6.55 -18.31 -0.44
CA VAL A 12 -6.08 -17.25 0.43
C VAL A 12 -5.02 -16.61 -0.43
N THR A 13 -5.39 -15.56 -1.14
CA THR A 13 -4.42 -14.62 -1.67
C THR A 13 -3.67 -14.23 -0.41
N ASP A 14 -2.42 -14.68 -0.32
CA ASP A 14 -1.54 -14.33 0.80
C ASP A 14 -1.53 -12.81 0.83
N VAL A 15 -2.34 -12.23 1.72
CA VAL A 15 -2.37 -10.79 1.93
C VAL A 15 -1.17 -10.59 2.84
N PRO A 16 -0.15 -9.84 2.39
CA PRO A 16 0.99 -9.57 3.24
C PRO A 16 0.53 -8.99 4.57
N ASP A 17 1.19 -9.43 5.65
CA ASP A 17 1.11 -8.71 6.91
C ASP A 17 1.71 -7.30 6.70
N GLY A 18 1.32 -6.35 7.55
CA GLY A 18 1.80 -4.97 7.47
C GLY A 18 0.69 -3.94 7.30
N PHE A 19 1.08 -2.73 6.90
CA PHE A 19 0.18 -1.58 6.85
C PHE A 19 0.65 -0.50 5.88
N GLY A 20 -0.31 0.27 5.37
CA GLY A 20 -0.03 1.45 4.54
C GLY A 20 -0.31 2.73 5.31
N VAL A 21 0.52 3.74 5.09
CA VAL A 21 0.33 5.12 5.58
C VAL A 21 0.38 6.08 4.41
N ALA A 22 -0.70 6.82 4.21
CA ALA A 22 -0.70 7.96 3.31
C ALA A 22 -0.11 9.17 4.03
N VAL A 23 0.88 9.79 3.40
CA VAL A 23 1.58 10.97 3.89
C VAL A 23 1.27 12.13 2.98
N VAL A 24 0.73 13.20 3.55
CA VAL A 24 0.44 14.46 2.83
C VAL A 24 1.11 15.65 3.52
N ARG A 25 1.46 16.67 2.73
CA ARG A 25 1.93 17.95 3.25
C ARG A 25 0.89 19.03 3.00
N GLU A 26 0.27 19.52 4.07
CA GLU A 26 -0.79 20.54 4.03
C GLU A 26 -0.51 21.63 5.06
N ASP A 27 -0.71 22.89 4.68
CA ASP A 27 -0.47 24.06 5.55
C ASP A 27 0.91 24.05 6.23
N GLY A 28 1.92 23.59 5.48
CA GLY A 28 3.30 23.47 5.97
C GLY A 28 3.55 22.29 6.92
N LYS A 29 2.53 21.51 7.26
CA LYS A 29 2.58 20.38 8.19
C LYS A 29 2.50 19.04 7.46
N TRP A 30 3.17 18.03 8.01
CA TRP A 30 3.00 16.65 7.58
C TRP A 30 1.81 16.03 8.30
N ARG A 31 0.96 15.33 7.56
CA ARG A 31 -0.17 14.55 8.09
C ARG A 31 -0.05 13.13 7.59
N CYS A 32 -0.30 12.18 8.47
CA CYS A 32 -0.27 10.75 8.18
C CYS A 32 -1.63 10.14 8.48
N THR A 33 -2.14 9.32 7.57
CA THR A 33 -3.40 8.59 7.74
C THR A 33 -3.22 7.15 7.30
N ALA A 34 -3.81 6.21 8.03
CA ALA A 34 -3.79 4.81 7.63
C ALA A 34 -4.46 4.62 6.26
N MET A 35 -3.89 3.74 5.44
CA MET A 35 -4.44 3.35 4.15
C MET A 35 -5.36 2.14 4.27
N ARG A 36 -6.20 1.91 3.25
CA ARG A 36 -7.01 0.69 3.16
C ARG A 36 -6.10 -0.54 2.99
N PRO A 37 -6.46 -1.72 3.54
CA PRO A 37 -5.68 -2.96 3.38
C PRO A 37 -5.44 -3.37 1.92
N ALA A 38 -6.33 -2.97 1.01
CA ALA A 38 -6.17 -3.20 -0.43
C ALA A 38 -4.87 -2.58 -1.01
N ALA A 39 -4.28 -1.58 -0.35
CA ALA A 39 -3.01 -1.00 -0.75
C ALA A 39 -1.84 -1.99 -0.70
N LEU A 40 -1.89 -2.99 0.20
CA LEU A 40 -0.83 -3.99 0.36
C LEU A 40 -0.79 -5.01 -0.78
N THR A 41 -1.93 -5.25 -1.44
CA THR A 41 -2.07 -6.28 -2.49
C THR A 41 -2.31 -5.71 -3.88
N SER A 42 -2.52 -4.39 -4.00
CA SER A 42 -2.77 -3.73 -5.27
C SER A 42 -2.17 -2.33 -5.33
N LEU A 43 -1.14 -2.18 -6.17
CA LEU A 43 -0.55 -0.87 -6.45
C LEU A 43 -1.59 0.12 -7.00
N SER A 44 -2.49 -0.33 -7.89
CA SER A 44 -3.55 0.53 -8.43
C SER A 44 -4.52 1.00 -7.34
N ALA A 45 -4.81 0.17 -6.34
CA ALA A 45 -5.62 0.58 -5.18
C ALA A 45 -4.88 1.63 -4.33
N ALA A 46 -3.60 1.41 -4.03
CA ALA A 46 -2.76 2.37 -3.31
C ALA A 46 -2.67 3.72 -4.05
N GLU A 47 -2.45 3.70 -5.36
CA GLU A 47 -2.43 4.90 -6.20
C GLU A 47 -3.76 5.65 -6.20
N THR A 48 -4.86 4.91 -6.33
CA THR A 48 -6.21 5.50 -6.37
C THR A 48 -6.50 6.21 -5.06
N GLU A 49 -6.20 5.56 -3.94
CA GLU A 49 -6.35 6.13 -2.60
C GLU A 49 -5.54 7.41 -2.41
N LEU A 50 -4.26 7.40 -2.79
CA LEU A 50 -3.40 8.58 -2.68
C LEU A 50 -3.90 9.74 -3.56
N ARG A 51 -4.41 9.44 -4.76
CA ARG A 51 -5.00 10.46 -5.65
C ARG A 51 -6.34 11.00 -5.11
N GLU A 52 -7.07 10.23 -4.33
CA GLU A 52 -8.33 10.63 -3.67
C GLU A 52 -8.12 11.66 -2.54
N LEU A 53 -6.92 11.76 -1.98
CA LEU A 53 -6.59 12.77 -0.97
C LEU A 53 -6.61 14.21 -1.51
N ARG A 54 -6.47 14.38 -2.84
CA ARG A 54 -6.57 15.68 -3.54
C ARG A 54 -5.71 16.80 -2.93
N SER A 55 -4.61 16.47 -2.26
CA SER A 55 -3.76 17.47 -1.64
C SER A 55 -3.02 18.31 -2.68
N ALA A 56 -2.90 19.62 -2.42
CA ALA A 56 -2.10 20.53 -3.26
C ALA A 56 -0.59 20.41 -2.99
N GLY A 57 -0.20 19.76 -1.88
CA GLY A 57 1.20 19.56 -1.50
C GLY A 57 1.76 18.20 -1.92
N ALA A 58 2.81 17.77 -1.22
CA ALA A 58 3.38 16.44 -1.44
C ALA A 58 2.39 15.35 -0.98
N VAL A 59 2.27 14.28 -1.77
CA VAL A 59 1.47 13.09 -1.46
C VAL A 59 2.26 11.84 -1.82
N PHE A 60 2.37 10.90 -0.89
CA PHE A 60 2.93 9.57 -1.13
C PHE A 60 2.42 8.56 -0.09
N GLY A 61 2.44 7.28 -0.43
CA GLY A 61 2.19 6.17 0.48
C GLY A 61 3.51 5.58 0.98
N LEU A 62 3.54 5.16 2.23
CA LEU A 62 4.55 4.31 2.84
C LEU A 62 3.89 2.98 3.16
N LEU A 63 4.31 1.90 2.52
CA LEU A 63 3.74 0.58 2.70
C LEU A 63 4.80 -0.31 3.34
N ASP A 64 4.48 -0.84 4.51
CA ASP A 64 5.20 -1.91 5.18
C ASP A 64 4.66 -3.25 4.71
N ILE A 65 5.55 -4.12 4.22
CA ILE A 65 5.19 -5.41 3.62
C ILE A 65 5.93 -6.52 4.38
N ASP A 66 5.15 -7.37 5.03
CA ASP A 66 5.58 -8.56 5.78
C ASP A 66 6.68 -8.28 6.82
N ASP A 67 6.81 -7.04 7.30
CA ASP A 67 7.94 -6.58 8.13
C ASP A 67 9.33 -6.78 7.47
N GLU A 68 9.39 -7.03 6.15
CA GLU A 68 10.61 -7.35 5.40
C GLU A 68 11.15 -6.14 4.62
N PHE A 69 10.25 -5.32 4.06
CA PHE A 69 10.64 -4.16 3.27
C PHE A 69 9.55 -3.10 3.23
N PHE A 70 9.96 -1.87 2.90
CA PHE A 70 9.05 -0.75 2.70
C PHE A 70 9.02 -0.30 1.24
N VAL A 71 7.82 -0.04 0.74
CA VAL A 71 7.60 0.59 -0.57
C VAL A 71 7.06 2.00 -0.39
N ILE A 72 7.74 2.98 -0.98
CA ILE A 72 7.21 4.34 -1.12
C ILE A 72 6.51 4.47 -2.46
N VAL A 73 5.20 4.73 -2.43
CA VAL A 73 4.36 4.93 -3.61
C VAL A 73 4.10 6.41 -3.81
N ARG A 74 4.66 7.02 -4.87
CA ARG A 74 4.46 8.44 -5.17
C ARG A 74 3.72 8.62 -6.51
N PRO A 75 2.41 8.89 -6.49
CA PRO A 75 1.66 9.14 -7.72
C PRO A 75 2.13 10.45 -8.37
N ALA A 76 2.26 10.46 -9.70
CA ALA A 76 2.50 11.66 -10.48
C ALA A 76 1.67 11.66 -11.77
N PRO A 77 1.54 12.82 -12.46
CA PRO A 77 0.83 12.89 -13.75
C PRO A 77 1.45 11.98 -14.82
N SER A 78 2.77 11.81 -14.81
CA SER A 78 3.51 10.96 -15.76
C SER A 78 3.55 9.48 -15.39
N GLY A 79 2.72 9.05 -14.44
CA GLY A 79 2.78 7.72 -13.84
C GLY A 79 3.38 7.72 -12.43
N THR A 80 3.30 6.58 -11.76
CA THR A 80 3.71 6.42 -10.36
C THR A 80 5.18 6.09 -10.25
N ARG A 81 5.84 6.70 -9.26
CA ARG A 81 7.22 6.37 -8.90
C ARG A 81 7.21 5.49 -7.66
N LEU A 82 8.05 4.47 -7.67
CA LEU A 82 8.26 3.56 -6.54
C LEU A 82 9.68 3.72 -6.02
N LEU A 83 9.84 3.73 -4.70
CA LEU A 83 11.13 3.55 -4.04
C LEU A 83 11.01 2.34 -3.13
N LEU A 84 12.06 1.53 -3.09
CA LEU A 84 12.15 0.34 -2.26
C LEU A 84 13.21 0.57 -1.19
N SER A 85 12.86 0.30 0.06
CA SER A 85 13.78 0.27 1.20
C SER A 85 13.71 -1.09 1.86
N ASP A 86 14.86 -1.61 2.26
CA ASP A 86 14.93 -2.79 3.13
C ASP A 86 14.47 -2.43 4.55
N ALA A 87 13.92 -3.38 5.30
CA ALA A 87 13.50 -3.16 6.69
C ALA A 87 14.66 -2.78 7.62
N THR A 88 15.88 -3.23 7.31
CA THR A 88 17.08 -2.97 8.12
C THR A 88 17.79 -1.66 7.78
N ALA A 89 17.31 -0.93 6.76
CA ALA A 89 17.94 0.31 6.29
C ALA A 89 17.46 1.58 7.04
N ALA A 90 16.59 1.44 8.05
CA ALA A 90 16.00 2.53 8.84
C ALA A 90 16.77 2.83 10.14
#